data_AF-A0A9X2FM35-F1
#
_entry.id   AF-A0A9X2FM35-F1
#
_cell.length_a   1.000
_cell.length_b   1.000
_cell.length_c   1.000
_cell.angle_alpha   90.00
_cell.angle_beta   90.00
_cell.angle_gamma   90.00
#
_symmetry.space_group_name_H-M   'P 1'
#
loop_
_entity.id
_entity.type
_entity.pdbx_description
1 polymer ?
#
loop_
_entity_poly.entity_id
_entity_poly.type
_entity_poly.pdbx_seq_one_letter_code
_entity_poly.pdbx_strand_id
1 'polypeptide(L)'
;MDIRRKIKFFILTHSNFGNICRYIYTCFFKRERLERNVSFGKINNKKVIYIIRPNAENDIQGLMSLFIQVMRKIDYANRNDYIPYVDFKNYLTQYYDGINNVWEYFFLQPNSLEYSEVYKYKNIILSGKKLLNGEDDSLYKDTIFYDEKKCEKCHNLITKNISFSNRVEELVLNELKNIDVRNCIGVYARGTDYTKLKPVGEHIQPPIDMIINSMHVFHKKYPEMDFFIVTEDDNIYQRIKKEFPKNIKIVSFDKFIKNYNFKGFLSESKLLDSNLEIRGLDYLVKLIILAKCECLISSITMGSIATYAMNGGKYKEKKIFNLGLYK
;
A
#
# COMPACT_ATOMS: atom_id res chain seq x y z
N MET A 1 24.69 -16.05 -6.44
CA MET A 1 23.76 -14.91 -6.62
C MET A 1 23.93 -14.37 -8.03
N ASP A 2 22.88 -14.42 -8.86
CA ASP A 2 22.85 -13.94 -10.25
C ASP A 2 23.41 -12.50 -10.35
N ILE A 3 24.20 -12.22 -11.40
CA ILE A 3 24.77 -10.89 -11.70
C ILE A 3 23.68 -9.82 -11.69
N ARG A 4 22.49 -10.11 -12.22
CA ARG A 4 21.36 -9.18 -12.21
C ARG A 4 20.92 -8.80 -10.80
N ARG A 5 20.91 -9.77 -9.86
CA ARG A 5 20.58 -9.52 -8.44
C ARG A 5 21.66 -8.70 -7.76
N LYS A 6 22.95 -8.97 -8.03
CA LYS A 6 24.07 -8.17 -7.52
C LYS A 6 23.97 -6.70 -7.96
N ILE A 7 23.71 -6.46 -9.25
CA ILE A 7 23.52 -5.10 -9.78
C ILE A 7 22.33 -4.41 -9.13
N LYS A 8 21.18 -5.11 -9.04
CA LYS A 8 19.98 -4.56 -8.39
C LYS A 8 20.24 -4.20 -6.92
N PHE A 9 20.90 -5.07 -6.17
CA PHE A 9 21.26 -4.82 -4.78
C PHE A 9 22.22 -3.62 -4.66
N PHE A 10 23.24 -3.53 -5.51
CA PHE A 10 24.17 -2.40 -5.54
C PHE A 10 23.47 -1.06 -5.81
N ILE A 11 22.55 -1.02 -6.77
CA ILE A 11 21.76 0.18 -7.09
C ILE A 11 20.86 0.58 -5.90
N LEU A 12 20.33 -0.40 -5.15
CA LEU A 12 19.52 -0.14 -3.96
C LEU A 12 20.36 0.40 -2.80
N THR A 13 21.59 -0.10 -2.60
CA THR A 13 22.48 0.35 -1.53
C THR A 13 23.17 1.68 -1.84
N HIS A 14 23.32 2.04 -3.12
CA HIS A 14 23.87 3.31 -3.58
C HIS A 14 22.76 4.18 -4.20
N SER A 15 21.76 4.52 -3.36
CA SER A 15 20.51 5.16 -3.78
C SER A 15 20.71 6.44 -4.62
N ASN A 16 21.70 7.28 -4.29
CA ASN A 16 22.00 8.51 -5.04
C ASN A 16 22.44 8.20 -6.49
N PHE A 17 23.41 7.31 -6.67
CA PHE A 17 23.86 6.89 -8.00
C PHE A 17 22.73 6.21 -8.77
N GLY A 18 22.02 5.30 -8.11
CA GLY A 18 20.86 4.63 -8.70
C GLY A 18 19.75 5.59 -9.14
N ASN A 19 19.52 6.68 -8.39
CA ASN A 19 18.55 7.71 -8.75
C ASN A 19 18.98 8.52 -9.96
N ILE A 20 20.26 8.89 -10.03
CA ILE A 20 20.84 9.60 -11.19
C ILE A 20 20.73 8.72 -12.44
N CYS A 21 21.15 7.45 -12.38
CA CYS A 21 21.05 6.54 -13.53
C CYS A 21 19.60 6.37 -14.01
N ARG A 22 18.64 6.20 -13.09
CA ARG A 22 17.21 6.10 -13.44
C ARG A 22 16.67 7.40 -14.03
N TYR A 23 17.09 8.56 -13.52
CA TYR A 23 16.71 9.85 -14.09
C TYR A 23 17.22 9.99 -15.52
N ILE A 24 18.51 9.72 -15.75
CA ILE A 24 19.13 9.74 -17.08
C ILE A 24 18.38 8.80 -18.04
N TYR A 25 18.14 7.55 -17.61
CA TYR A 25 17.36 6.59 -18.40
C TYR A 25 15.97 7.14 -18.76
N THR A 26 15.30 7.78 -17.80
CA THR A 26 13.98 8.37 -18.00
C THR A 26 14.03 9.51 -19.03
N CYS A 27 15.05 10.36 -18.99
CA CYS A 27 15.24 11.44 -19.97
C CYS A 27 15.41 10.94 -21.40
N PHE A 28 16.04 9.77 -21.60
CA PHE A 28 16.28 9.23 -22.94
C PHE A 28 15.16 8.32 -23.45
N PHE A 29 14.58 7.49 -22.57
CA PHE A 29 13.69 6.40 -22.99
C PHE A 29 12.24 6.55 -22.53
N LYS A 30 11.96 7.41 -21.55
CA LYS A 30 10.64 7.52 -20.88
C LYS A 30 10.29 8.96 -20.49
N ARG A 31 10.44 9.89 -21.43
CA ARG A 31 10.28 11.34 -21.18
C ARG A 31 8.90 11.72 -20.64
N GLU A 32 7.87 10.96 -20.99
CA GLU A 32 6.51 11.11 -20.48
C GLU A 32 6.40 10.97 -18.96
N ARG A 33 7.38 10.32 -18.32
CA ARG A 33 7.45 10.09 -16.86
C ARG A 33 8.15 11.22 -16.11
N LEU A 34 8.76 12.18 -16.81
CA LEU A 34 9.37 13.34 -16.16
C LEU A 34 8.29 14.25 -15.58
N GLU A 35 8.61 14.93 -14.48
CA GLU A 35 7.79 16.05 -14.03
C GLU A 35 7.78 17.14 -15.08
N ARG A 36 6.61 17.73 -15.35
CA ARG A 36 6.48 18.80 -16.35
C ARG A 36 5.38 19.79 -16.01
N ASN A 37 5.66 21.06 -16.30
CA ASN A 37 4.66 22.12 -16.34
C ASN A 37 3.85 21.98 -17.63
N VAL A 38 2.53 22.02 -17.53
CA VAL A 38 1.61 21.96 -18.68
C VAL A 38 0.46 22.93 -18.49
N SER A 39 -0.20 23.25 -19.60
CA SER A 39 -1.43 24.04 -19.64
C SER A 39 -2.45 23.28 -20.47
N PHE A 40 -3.57 22.88 -19.85
CA PHE A 40 -4.64 22.17 -20.56
C PHE A 40 -5.77 23.10 -21.01
N GLY A 41 -5.92 24.27 -20.36
CA GLY A 41 -6.92 25.26 -20.75
C GLY A 41 -6.53 26.69 -20.43
N LYS A 42 -7.53 27.56 -20.34
CA LYS A 42 -7.37 29.01 -20.16
C LYS A 42 -7.65 29.50 -18.74
N ILE A 43 -8.22 28.65 -17.87
CA ILE A 43 -8.56 29.05 -16.50
C ILE A 43 -7.25 29.29 -15.74
N ASN A 44 -7.06 30.53 -15.31
CA ASN A 44 -5.90 30.92 -14.52
C ASN A 44 -6.30 30.95 -13.05
N ASN A 45 -5.75 30.03 -12.27
CA ASN A 45 -5.86 30.03 -10.82
C ASN A 45 -4.56 30.53 -10.19
N LYS A 46 -4.69 31.14 -9.00
CA LYS A 46 -3.55 31.65 -8.23
C LYS A 46 -2.63 30.52 -7.75
N LYS A 47 -3.18 29.33 -7.46
CA LYS A 47 -2.44 28.15 -7.01
C LYS A 47 -2.19 27.17 -8.15
N VAL A 48 -1.07 26.47 -8.12
CA VAL A 48 -0.75 25.43 -9.11
C VAL A 48 -1.53 24.15 -8.78
N ILE A 49 -2.10 23.50 -9.79
CA ILE A 49 -2.66 22.14 -9.64
C ILE A 49 -1.54 21.13 -9.85
N TYR A 50 -1.32 20.27 -8.86
CA TYR A 50 -0.32 19.20 -8.90
C TYR A 50 -1.00 17.86 -9.18
N ILE A 51 -0.96 17.43 -10.44
CA ILE A 51 -1.54 16.15 -10.86
C ILE A 51 -0.60 15.01 -10.46
N ILE A 52 -1.09 14.19 -9.53
CA ILE A 52 -0.43 13.00 -9.00
C ILE A 52 -0.67 11.82 -9.93
N ARG A 53 0.40 11.35 -10.55
CA ARG A 53 0.46 10.22 -11.49
C ARG A 53 1.11 9.02 -10.81
N PRO A 54 0.78 7.77 -11.17
CA PRO A 54 1.50 6.61 -10.68
C PRO A 54 2.95 6.62 -11.19
N ASN A 55 3.90 6.12 -10.39
CA ASN A 55 5.30 5.99 -10.83
C ASN A 55 5.57 4.70 -11.62
N ALA A 56 4.55 3.89 -11.91
CA ALA A 56 4.72 2.52 -12.38
C ALA A 56 5.45 2.45 -13.72
N GLU A 57 6.57 1.71 -13.75
CA GLU A 57 7.31 1.46 -14.97
C GLU A 57 6.69 0.35 -15.82
N ASN A 58 5.99 -0.60 -15.18
CA ASN A 58 5.50 -1.86 -15.75
C ASN A 58 4.09 -2.25 -15.23
N ASP A 59 3.27 -1.30 -14.77
CA ASP A 59 1.86 -1.48 -14.36
C ASP A 59 1.57 -2.42 -13.17
N ILE A 60 2.57 -3.15 -12.67
CA ILE A 60 2.43 -4.13 -11.59
C ILE A 60 2.83 -3.49 -10.26
N GLN A 61 1.94 -2.69 -9.69
CA GLN A 61 2.09 -2.15 -8.34
C GLN A 61 0.85 -2.44 -7.50
N GLY A 62 1.06 -3.01 -6.31
CA GLY A 62 -0.02 -3.25 -5.36
C GLY A 62 -0.60 -1.94 -4.80
N LEU A 63 -1.88 -1.98 -4.41
CA LEU A 63 -2.65 -0.81 -3.99
C LEU A 63 -1.97 0.03 -2.91
N MET A 64 -1.38 -0.59 -1.88
CA MET A 64 -0.72 0.16 -0.80
C MET A 64 0.62 0.79 -1.22
N SER A 65 1.28 0.26 -2.24
CA SER A 65 2.45 0.93 -2.83
C SER A 65 2.03 2.20 -3.57
N LEU A 66 0.93 2.13 -4.34
CA LEU A 66 0.35 3.30 -5.01
C LEU A 66 -0.12 4.34 -3.98
N PHE A 67 -0.86 3.91 -2.95
CA PHE A 67 -1.33 4.77 -1.87
C PHE A 67 -0.17 5.52 -1.18
N ILE A 68 0.90 4.81 -0.76
CA ILE A 68 2.05 5.45 -0.11
C ILE A 68 2.72 6.49 -1.02
N GLN A 69 2.86 6.19 -2.31
CA GLN A 69 3.41 7.15 -3.28
C GLN A 69 2.53 8.39 -3.41
N VAL A 70 1.21 8.20 -3.51
CA VAL A 70 0.24 9.31 -3.55
C VAL A 70 0.37 10.16 -2.29
N MET A 71 0.45 9.55 -1.11
CA MET A 71 0.58 10.30 0.14
C MET A 71 1.86 11.13 0.21
N ARG A 72 3.01 10.60 -0.24
CA ARG A 72 4.26 11.39 -0.30
C ARG A 72 4.16 12.57 -1.28
N LYS A 73 3.46 12.38 -2.39
CA LYS A 73 3.21 13.44 -3.38
C LYS A 73 2.22 14.49 -2.89
N ILE A 74 1.22 14.11 -2.09
CA ILE A 74 0.33 15.04 -1.38
C ILE A 74 1.14 15.87 -0.38
N ASP A 75 2.02 15.27 0.42
CA ASP A 75 2.92 16.01 1.31
C ASP A 75 3.77 17.03 0.54
N TYR A 76 4.37 16.61 -0.58
CA TYR A 76 5.13 17.51 -1.44
C TYR A 76 4.27 18.65 -1.98
N ALA A 77 3.08 18.37 -2.49
CA ALA A 77 2.16 19.39 -2.99
C ALA A 77 1.80 20.41 -1.89
N ASN A 78 1.43 19.91 -0.70
CA ASN A 78 1.04 20.76 0.43
C ASN A 78 2.18 21.66 0.89
N ARG A 79 3.42 21.15 0.97
CA ARG A 79 4.61 21.96 1.32
C ARG A 79 4.93 23.07 0.32
N ASN A 80 4.45 22.95 -0.91
CA ASN A 80 4.65 23.95 -1.97
C ASN A 80 3.38 24.79 -2.23
N ASP A 81 2.35 24.71 -1.37
CA ASP A 81 1.05 25.37 -1.55
C ASP A 81 0.34 25.05 -2.90
N TYR A 82 0.55 23.82 -3.39
CA TYR A 82 -0.15 23.30 -4.58
C TYR A 82 -1.46 22.62 -4.19
N ILE A 83 -2.38 22.53 -5.16
CA ILE A 83 -3.62 21.76 -5.03
C ILE A 83 -3.36 20.35 -5.58
N PRO A 84 -3.21 19.30 -4.73
CA PRO A 84 -2.95 17.94 -5.21
C PRO A 84 -4.21 17.36 -5.86
N TYR A 85 -4.11 16.70 -7.00
CA TYR A 85 -5.22 15.95 -7.62
C TYR A 85 -4.70 14.61 -8.13
N VAL A 86 -5.35 13.49 -7.78
CA VAL A 86 -4.89 12.15 -8.18
C VAL A 86 -5.56 11.72 -9.47
N ASP A 87 -4.75 11.55 -10.52
CA ASP A 87 -5.22 11.06 -11.82
C ASP A 87 -4.66 9.67 -12.09
N PHE A 88 -5.49 8.65 -11.84
CA PHE A 88 -5.25 7.28 -12.28
C PHE A 88 -6.19 6.90 -13.45
N LYS A 89 -6.86 7.88 -14.08
CA LYS A 89 -7.71 7.68 -15.26
C LYS A 89 -6.91 7.73 -16.56
N ASN A 90 -5.86 8.55 -16.63
CA ASN A 90 -5.03 8.67 -17.85
C ASN A 90 -3.72 7.89 -17.77
N TYR A 91 -3.51 7.10 -16.72
CA TYR A 91 -2.24 6.43 -16.43
C TYR A 91 -2.46 5.00 -15.97
N LEU A 92 -1.64 4.11 -16.50
CA LEU A 92 -1.72 2.69 -16.20
C LEU A 92 -1.36 2.40 -14.75
N THR A 93 -2.16 1.55 -14.14
CA THR A 93 -1.96 0.92 -12.83
C THR A 93 -2.44 -0.51 -12.92
N GLN A 94 -2.14 -1.32 -11.91
CA GLN A 94 -2.65 -2.69 -11.82
C GLN A 94 -4.19 -2.75 -11.79
N TYR A 95 -4.83 -1.64 -11.44
CA TYR A 95 -6.28 -1.53 -11.28
C TYR A 95 -6.95 -0.79 -12.43
N TYR A 96 -6.17 -0.34 -13.43
CA TYR A 96 -6.64 0.47 -14.55
C TYR A 96 -7.65 -0.28 -15.42
N ASP A 97 -8.81 0.33 -15.65
CA ASP A 97 -9.91 -0.24 -16.43
C ASP A 97 -10.15 0.44 -17.79
N GLY A 98 -9.38 1.50 -18.09
CA GLY A 98 -9.52 2.26 -19.33
C GLY A 98 -10.60 3.34 -19.33
N ILE A 99 -11.40 3.47 -18.27
CA ILE A 99 -12.62 4.27 -18.28
C ILE A 99 -12.65 5.26 -17.11
N ASN A 100 -12.36 4.76 -15.90
CA ASN A 100 -12.60 5.47 -14.66
C ASN A 100 -11.29 5.90 -14.00
N ASN A 101 -11.38 6.90 -13.12
CA ASN A 101 -10.27 7.25 -12.24
C ASN A 101 -10.23 6.25 -11.09
N VAL A 102 -9.40 5.21 -11.23
CA VAL A 102 -9.43 4.07 -10.30
C VAL A 102 -8.99 4.40 -8.88
N TRP A 103 -8.40 5.57 -8.64
CA TRP A 103 -8.20 6.10 -7.29
C TRP A 103 -9.55 6.24 -6.54
N GLU A 104 -10.57 6.71 -7.26
CA GLU A 104 -11.88 7.08 -6.71
C GLU A 104 -12.76 5.86 -6.38
N TYR A 105 -12.35 4.66 -6.83
CA TYR A 105 -12.91 3.41 -6.32
C TYR A 105 -12.65 3.23 -4.83
N PHE A 106 -11.49 3.71 -4.36
CA PHE A 106 -10.96 3.41 -3.03
C PHE A 106 -10.98 4.62 -2.10
N PHE A 107 -10.73 5.81 -2.63
CA PHE A 107 -10.48 7.03 -1.87
C PHE A 107 -11.12 8.23 -2.54
N LEU A 108 -11.58 9.19 -1.76
CA LEU A 108 -11.98 10.50 -2.31
C LEU A 108 -10.75 11.28 -2.78
N GLN A 109 -10.95 12.24 -3.69
CA GLN A 109 -9.91 13.22 -4.03
C GLN A 109 -9.53 14.05 -2.79
N PRO A 110 -8.27 14.49 -2.64
CA PRO A 110 -7.84 15.29 -1.50
C PRO A 110 -8.40 16.73 -1.51
N ASN A 111 -9.19 17.07 -2.52
CA ASN A 111 -9.84 18.36 -2.70
C ASN A 111 -11.15 18.15 -3.48
N SER A 112 -11.96 19.20 -3.63
CA SER A 112 -13.29 19.13 -4.25
C SER A 112 -13.32 19.30 -5.77
N LEU A 113 -12.17 19.35 -6.45
CA LEU A 113 -12.11 19.50 -7.90
C LEU A 113 -12.53 18.20 -8.58
N GLU A 114 -13.35 18.35 -9.61
CA GLU A 114 -13.75 17.25 -10.49
C GLU A 114 -12.74 17.08 -11.64
N TYR A 115 -12.66 15.86 -12.19
CA TYR A 115 -11.82 15.56 -13.34
C TYR A 115 -12.01 16.57 -14.48
N SER A 116 -13.26 16.88 -14.83
CA SER A 116 -13.58 17.77 -15.94
C SER A 116 -13.14 19.23 -15.72
N GLU A 117 -12.90 19.62 -14.47
CA GLU A 117 -12.44 20.96 -14.10
C GLU A 117 -10.92 21.05 -14.19
N VAL A 118 -10.20 20.05 -13.68
CA VAL A 118 -8.73 20.01 -13.64
C VAL A 118 -8.10 20.27 -15.01
N TYR A 119 -8.65 19.70 -16.08
CA TYR A 119 -8.12 19.84 -17.44
C TYR A 119 -8.53 21.16 -18.14
N LYS A 120 -9.17 22.09 -17.44
CA LYS A 120 -9.43 23.45 -17.95
C LYS A 120 -8.42 24.48 -17.46
N TYR A 121 -7.54 24.11 -16.52
CA TYR A 121 -6.57 25.02 -15.91
C TYR A 121 -5.29 25.20 -16.73
N LYS A 122 -4.67 26.36 -16.54
CA LYS A 122 -3.42 26.77 -17.20
C LYS A 122 -2.17 26.36 -16.41
N ASN A 123 -2.21 26.46 -15.07
CA ASN A 123 -1.03 26.29 -14.22
C ASN A 123 -1.04 24.89 -13.60
N ILE A 124 -0.55 23.90 -14.36
CA ILE A 124 -0.57 22.49 -13.95
C ILE A 124 0.85 21.93 -13.93
N ILE A 125 1.18 21.20 -12.87
CA ILE A 125 2.36 20.34 -12.81
C ILE A 125 1.90 18.89 -12.86
N LEU A 126 2.41 18.12 -13.82
CA LEU A 126 2.27 16.67 -13.81
C LEU A 126 3.42 16.07 -12.99
N SER A 127 3.13 15.47 -11.84
CA SER A 127 4.14 14.82 -10.97
C SER A 127 4.96 13.77 -11.73
N GLY A 128 6.25 13.66 -11.48
CA GLY A 128 7.07 12.70 -12.20
C GLY A 128 8.51 12.65 -11.72
N LYS A 129 9.36 11.94 -12.45
CA LYS A 129 10.77 11.80 -12.09
C LYS A 129 11.49 13.14 -12.22
N LYS A 130 12.25 13.49 -11.17
CA LYS A 130 13.19 14.62 -11.12
C LYS A 130 14.59 14.09 -10.82
N LEU A 131 15.61 14.90 -11.11
CA LEU A 131 16.99 14.60 -10.73
C LEU A 131 17.13 14.58 -9.20
N LEU A 132 16.60 15.61 -8.54
CA LEU A 132 16.49 15.70 -7.09
C LEU A 132 15.02 15.48 -6.71
N ASN A 133 14.76 14.43 -5.90
CA ASN A 133 13.42 14.13 -5.44
C ASN A 133 13.01 15.16 -4.36
N GLY A 134 11.85 15.79 -4.53
CA GLY A 134 11.30 16.73 -3.55
C GLY A 134 10.41 16.05 -2.50
N GLU A 135 10.01 14.81 -2.75
CA GLU A 135 9.22 13.98 -1.83
C GLU A 135 10.05 13.57 -0.60
N ASP A 136 9.43 13.54 0.58
CA ASP A 136 10.08 13.06 1.80
C ASP A 136 10.09 11.52 1.82
N ASP A 137 11.20 10.95 1.36
CA ASP A 137 11.40 9.50 1.28
C ASP A 137 11.45 8.80 2.66
N SER A 138 11.49 9.55 3.77
CA SER A 138 11.41 8.97 5.12
C SER A 138 9.99 8.60 5.54
N LEU A 139 8.96 9.20 4.92
CA LEU A 139 7.56 8.90 5.20
C LEU A 139 7.20 7.49 4.74
N TYR A 140 6.38 6.77 5.52
CA TYR A 140 5.90 5.43 5.17
C TYR A 140 7.03 4.45 4.87
N LYS A 141 8.08 4.50 5.68
CA LYS A 141 9.15 3.50 5.74
C LYS A 141 8.93 2.57 6.93
N ASP A 142 9.62 1.44 6.93
CA ASP A 142 9.63 0.50 8.05
C ASP A 142 9.97 1.14 9.40
N THR A 143 10.74 2.22 9.41
CA THR A 143 11.04 2.98 10.62
C THR A 143 9.80 3.47 11.39
N ILE A 144 8.64 3.63 10.74
CA ILE A 144 7.41 4.06 11.44
C ILE A 144 6.97 3.06 12.54
N PHE A 145 7.35 1.79 12.44
CA PHE A 145 7.01 0.79 13.45
C PHE A 145 7.72 1.04 14.80
N TYR A 146 8.81 1.80 14.77
CA TYR A 146 9.73 2.02 15.90
C TYR A 146 9.91 3.50 16.24
N ASP A 147 9.29 4.41 15.49
CA ASP A 147 9.40 5.86 15.63
C ASP A 147 7.99 6.46 15.63
N GLU A 148 7.50 6.75 16.84
CA GLU A 148 6.13 7.24 17.06
C GLU A 148 5.90 8.60 16.38
N LYS A 149 6.90 9.50 16.38
CA LYS A 149 6.77 10.81 15.74
C LYS A 149 6.65 10.67 14.22
N LYS A 150 7.40 9.76 13.60
CA LYS A 150 7.24 9.46 12.17
C LYS A 150 5.89 8.82 11.86
N CYS A 151 5.46 7.88 12.71
CA CYS A 151 4.14 7.26 12.56
C CYS A 151 3.02 8.30 12.66
N GLU A 152 3.08 9.18 13.65
CA GLU A 152 2.12 10.27 13.84
C GLU A 152 2.12 11.23 12.64
N LYS A 153 3.29 11.61 12.12
CA LYS A 153 3.39 12.43 10.91
C LYS A 153 2.69 11.77 9.71
N CYS A 154 2.92 10.47 9.51
CA CYS A 154 2.25 9.68 8.47
C CYS A 154 0.73 9.61 8.70
N HIS A 155 0.29 9.31 9.92
CA HIS A 155 -1.13 9.22 10.28
C HIS A 155 -1.87 10.55 10.06
N ASN A 156 -1.27 11.66 10.51
CA ASN A 156 -1.81 13.00 10.35
C ASN A 156 -1.90 13.40 8.87
N LEU A 157 -0.94 12.98 8.06
CA LEU A 157 -0.97 13.23 6.62
C LEU A 157 -2.13 12.48 5.95
N ILE A 158 -2.39 11.22 6.32
CA ILE A 158 -3.55 10.46 5.83
C ILE A 158 -4.84 11.15 6.24
N THR A 159 -5.07 11.32 7.55
CA THR A 159 -6.35 11.79 8.11
C THR A 159 -6.73 13.20 7.67
N LYS A 160 -5.76 14.07 7.38
CA LYS A 160 -6.02 15.44 6.91
C LYS A 160 -6.33 15.54 5.42
N ASN A 161 -5.96 14.55 4.61
CA ASN A 161 -5.99 14.70 3.16
C ASN A 161 -6.88 13.68 2.47
N ILE A 162 -7.07 12.50 3.04
CA ILE A 162 -7.77 11.40 2.36
C ILE A 162 -8.88 10.85 3.23
N SER A 163 -10.03 10.62 2.61
CA SER A 163 -11.13 9.82 3.13
C SER A 163 -11.38 8.63 2.20
N PHE A 164 -11.99 7.57 2.72
CA PHE A 164 -12.37 6.42 1.90
C PHE A 164 -13.58 6.74 1.03
N SER A 165 -13.75 6.02 -0.08
CA SER A 165 -14.98 6.12 -0.86
C SER A 165 -16.17 5.53 -0.07
N ASN A 166 -17.39 6.00 -0.35
CA ASN A 166 -18.61 5.48 0.28
C ASN A 166 -18.72 3.95 0.17
N ARG A 167 -18.30 3.39 -0.96
CA ARG A 167 -18.29 1.94 -1.19
C ARG A 167 -17.35 1.20 -0.24
N VAL A 168 -16.15 1.74 0.00
CA VAL A 168 -15.21 1.16 0.97
C VAL A 168 -15.78 1.24 2.38
N GLU A 169 -16.36 2.37 2.76
CA GLU A 169 -16.97 2.54 4.07
C GLU A 169 -18.12 1.57 4.31
N GLU A 170 -19.01 1.39 3.32
CA GLU A 170 -20.12 0.44 3.38
C GLU A 170 -19.63 -1.00 3.57
N LEU A 171 -18.65 -1.43 2.78
CA LEU A 171 -18.07 -2.77 2.88
C LEU A 171 -17.43 -3.01 4.26
N VAL A 172 -16.66 -2.03 4.76
CA VAL A 172 -16.06 -2.11 6.10
C VAL A 172 -17.16 -2.21 7.16
N LEU A 173 -18.16 -1.34 7.13
CA LEU A 173 -19.27 -1.34 8.10
C LEU A 173 -20.04 -2.66 8.08
N ASN A 174 -20.21 -3.27 6.90
CA ASN A 174 -20.88 -4.56 6.80
C ASN A 174 -20.10 -5.69 7.49
N GLU A 175 -18.78 -5.75 7.29
CA GLU A 175 -17.93 -6.76 7.95
C GLU A 175 -17.85 -6.54 9.47
N LEU A 176 -17.84 -5.29 9.92
CA LEU A 176 -17.82 -4.94 11.35
C LEU A 176 -19.09 -5.37 12.12
N LYS A 177 -20.18 -5.77 11.43
CA LYS A 177 -21.36 -6.38 12.09
C LYS A 177 -21.02 -7.72 12.73
N ASN A 178 -20.07 -8.46 12.17
CA ASN A 178 -19.71 -9.82 12.59
C ASN A 178 -18.30 -9.92 13.21
N ILE A 179 -17.52 -8.84 13.12
CA ILE A 179 -16.13 -8.76 13.59
C ILE A 179 -16.02 -7.63 14.63
N ASP A 180 -15.90 -7.99 15.90
CA ASP A 180 -15.58 -7.03 16.95
C ASP A 180 -14.07 -6.74 16.96
N VAL A 181 -13.66 -5.75 16.16
CA VAL A 181 -12.25 -5.37 16.00
C VAL A 181 -11.58 -4.92 17.31
N ARG A 182 -12.33 -4.39 18.28
CA ARG A 182 -11.78 -3.99 19.58
C ARG A 182 -11.42 -5.20 20.46
N ASN A 183 -12.02 -6.35 20.17
CA ASN A 183 -11.70 -7.62 20.78
C ASN A 183 -10.89 -8.54 19.83
N CYS A 184 -10.17 -7.97 18.86
CA CYS A 184 -9.38 -8.73 17.90
C CYS A 184 -7.88 -8.43 17.98
N ILE A 185 -7.10 -9.50 17.85
CA ILE A 185 -5.67 -9.49 17.57
C ILE A 185 -5.52 -9.64 16.06
N GLY A 186 -5.17 -8.57 15.37
CA GLY A 186 -4.94 -8.57 13.94
C GLY A 186 -3.68 -9.35 13.57
N VAL A 187 -3.76 -10.30 12.63
CA VAL A 187 -2.63 -11.09 12.16
C VAL A 187 -2.48 -10.89 10.66
N TYR A 188 -1.41 -10.22 10.25
CA TYR A 188 -1.08 -10.05 8.84
C TYR A 188 0.09 -10.95 8.44
N ALA A 189 -0.19 -11.90 7.57
CA ALA A 189 0.79 -12.88 7.09
C ALA A 189 0.81 -12.86 5.56
N ARG A 190 1.95 -12.48 4.98
CA ARG A 190 2.14 -12.46 3.52
C ARG A 190 2.78 -13.76 3.04
N GLY A 191 2.19 -14.40 2.04
CA GLY A 191 2.63 -15.69 1.49
C GLY A 191 2.92 -15.63 -0.01
N THR A 192 2.59 -16.72 -0.70
CA THR A 192 2.55 -16.83 -2.18
C THR A 192 3.80 -16.32 -2.92
N ASP A 193 3.65 -15.27 -3.73
CA ASP A 193 4.68 -14.75 -4.61
C ASP A 193 5.87 -14.17 -3.84
N TYR A 194 5.61 -13.55 -2.71
CA TYR A 194 6.62 -12.85 -1.94
C TYR A 194 7.62 -13.82 -1.28
N THR A 195 7.12 -14.90 -0.69
CA THR A 195 7.97 -15.95 -0.05
C THR A 195 8.68 -16.82 -1.08
N LYS A 196 8.07 -17.01 -2.27
CA LYS A 196 8.62 -17.83 -3.36
C LYS A 196 9.65 -17.08 -4.21
N LEU A 197 9.33 -15.87 -4.66
CA LEU A 197 10.20 -15.08 -5.54
C LEU A 197 11.35 -14.41 -4.79
N LYS A 198 11.17 -14.11 -3.49
CA LYS A 198 12.17 -13.44 -2.64
C LYS A 198 12.72 -12.18 -3.32
N PRO A 199 11.86 -11.21 -3.66
CA PRO A 199 12.25 -10.04 -4.44
C PRO A 199 13.32 -9.22 -3.71
N VAL A 200 14.46 -8.98 -4.37
CA VAL A 200 15.60 -8.22 -3.81
C VAL A 200 15.15 -6.83 -3.36
N GLY A 201 15.50 -6.46 -2.13
CA GLY A 201 15.17 -5.18 -1.50
C GLY A 201 13.87 -5.18 -0.69
N GLU A 202 13.06 -6.22 -0.80
CA GLU A 202 11.85 -6.41 0.01
C GLU A 202 12.16 -7.14 1.32
N HIS A 203 11.31 -6.97 2.33
CA HIS A 203 11.51 -7.57 3.65
C HIS A 203 11.29 -9.08 3.65
N ILE A 204 12.13 -9.81 4.39
CA ILE A 204 11.99 -11.24 4.58
C ILE A 204 10.74 -11.51 5.43
N GLN A 205 9.83 -12.33 4.90
CA GLN A 205 8.61 -12.72 5.59
C GLN A 205 8.89 -13.89 6.56
N PRO A 206 8.33 -13.86 7.78
CA PRO A 206 8.58 -14.90 8.77
C PRO A 206 7.97 -16.24 8.35
N PRO A 207 8.63 -17.38 8.67
CA PRO A 207 7.99 -18.68 8.63
C PRO A 207 6.72 -18.67 9.49
N ILE A 208 5.68 -19.37 9.02
CA ILE A 208 4.38 -19.44 9.70
C ILE A 208 4.48 -19.96 11.14
N ASP A 209 5.44 -20.83 11.46
CA ASP A 209 5.72 -21.28 12.83
C ASP A 209 6.06 -20.13 13.79
N MET A 210 6.81 -19.12 13.32
CA MET A 210 7.12 -17.95 14.13
C MET A 210 5.87 -17.09 14.40
N ILE A 211 4.98 -17.00 13.41
CA ILE A 211 3.71 -16.28 13.55
C ILE A 211 2.83 -17.01 14.56
N ILE A 212 2.61 -18.31 14.41
CA ILE A 212 1.82 -19.15 15.33
C ILE A 212 2.36 -19.07 16.76
N ASN A 213 3.68 -19.14 16.95
CA ASN A 213 4.28 -18.98 18.27
C ASN A 213 3.96 -17.61 18.89
N SER A 214 3.97 -16.53 18.09
CA SER A 214 3.57 -15.21 18.59
C SER A 214 2.07 -15.14 18.88
N MET A 215 1.24 -15.82 18.10
CA MET A 215 -0.20 -15.95 18.36
C MET A 215 -0.44 -16.65 19.70
N HIS A 216 0.28 -17.74 20.02
CA HIS A 216 0.16 -18.37 21.34
C HIS A 216 0.53 -17.43 22.50
N VAL A 217 1.58 -16.63 22.34
CA VAL A 217 1.98 -15.62 23.34
C VAL A 217 0.85 -14.60 23.56
N PHE A 218 0.26 -14.09 22.47
CA PHE A 218 -0.84 -13.14 22.53
C PHE A 218 -2.12 -13.76 23.09
N HIS A 219 -2.47 -14.98 22.69
CA HIS A 219 -3.64 -15.71 23.19
C HIS A 219 -3.52 -15.99 24.70
N LYS A 220 -2.32 -16.34 25.19
CA LYS A 220 -2.10 -16.52 26.63
C LYS A 220 -2.33 -15.24 27.44
N LYS A 221 -2.00 -14.07 26.87
CA LYS A 221 -2.20 -12.77 27.50
C LYS A 221 -3.65 -12.27 27.38
N TYR A 222 -4.29 -12.59 26.26
CA TYR A 222 -5.61 -12.11 25.88
C TYR A 222 -6.50 -13.28 25.41
N PRO A 223 -6.88 -14.20 26.32
CA PRO A 223 -7.58 -15.44 25.95
C PRO A 223 -8.99 -15.21 25.37
N GLU A 224 -9.61 -14.08 25.71
CA GLU A 224 -10.95 -13.69 25.25
C GLU A 224 -10.96 -13.01 23.87
N MET A 225 -9.79 -12.66 23.32
CA MET A 225 -9.69 -11.97 22.04
C MET A 225 -9.64 -12.98 20.89
N ASP A 226 -10.34 -12.66 19.81
CA ASP A 226 -10.26 -13.41 18.56
C ASP A 226 -9.05 -12.97 17.72
N PHE A 227 -8.65 -13.79 16.76
CA PHE A 227 -7.66 -13.45 15.75
C PHE A 227 -8.34 -13.04 14.45
N PHE A 228 -8.13 -11.81 14.00
CA PHE A 228 -8.53 -11.37 12.66
C PHE A 228 -7.40 -11.64 11.68
N ILE A 229 -7.60 -12.59 10.75
CA ILE A 229 -6.53 -13.09 9.88
C ILE A 229 -6.57 -12.39 8.52
N VAL A 230 -5.44 -11.82 8.12
CA VAL A 230 -5.22 -11.28 6.77
C VAL A 230 -4.07 -12.03 6.11
N THR A 231 -4.43 -12.95 5.21
CA THR A 231 -3.50 -13.71 4.36
C THR A 231 -4.19 -14.07 3.05
N GLU A 232 -3.46 -14.07 1.95
CA GLU A 232 -3.94 -14.63 0.68
C GLU A 232 -3.62 -16.12 0.51
N ASP A 233 -2.77 -16.68 1.38
CA ASP A 233 -2.19 -18.02 1.26
C ASP A 233 -3.00 -19.06 2.04
N ASP A 234 -3.51 -20.09 1.35
CA ASP A 234 -4.33 -21.15 1.97
C ASP A 234 -3.53 -21.97 2.97
N ASN A 235 -2.26 -22.28 2.71
CA ASN A 235 -1.45 -23.07 3.65
C ASN A 235 -1.24 -22.32 4.97
N ILE A 236 -0.98 -21.01 4.90
CA ILE A 236 -0.91 -20.16 6.10
C ILE A 236 -2.24 -20.21 6.87
N TYR A 237 -3.36 -20.00 6.18
CA TYR A 237 -4.69 -19.98 6.81
C TYR A 237 -5.04 -21.33 7.47
N GLN A 238 -4.87 -22.45 6.75
CA GLN A 238 -5.19 -23.78 7.29
C GLN A 238 -4.33 -24.12 8.51
N ARG A 239 -3.04 -23.75 8.50
CA ARG A 239 -2.16 -23.97 9.64
C ARG A 239 -2.61 -23.17 10.86
N ILE A 240 -2.98 -21.90 10.69
CA ILE A 240 -3.53 -21.09 11.79
C ILE A 240 -4.86 -21.67 12.29
N LYS A 241 -5.75 -22.06 11.38
CA LYS A 241 -7.07 -22.64 11.71
C LYS A 241 -6.97 -23.95 12.49
N LYS A 242 -5.96 -24.76 12.21
CA LYS A 242 -5.69 -25.98 12.96
C LYS A 242 -5.33 -25.69 14.42
N GLU A 243 -4.53 -24.67 14.66
CA GLU A 243 -4.08 -24.30 16.01
C GLU A 243 -5.15 -23.52 16.81
N PHE A 244 -5.97 -22.70 16.15
CA PHE A 244 -6.96 -21.83 16.80
C PHE A 244 -8.37 -21.99 16.20
N PRO A 245 -9.01 -23.17 16.26
CA PRO A 245 -10.23 -23.48 15.51
C PRO A 245 -11.46 -22.65 15.89
N LYS A 246 -11.49 -22.04 17.09
CA LYS A 246 -12.64 -21.31 17.64
C LYS A 246 -12.49 -19.79 17.65
N ASN A 247 -11.27 -19.28 17.49
CA ASN A 247 -10.93 -17.87 17.72
C ASN A 247 -10.46 -17.17 16.45
N ILE A 248 -11.03 -17.50 15.29
CA ILE A 248 -10.64 -16.93 14.00
C ILE A 248 -11.78 -16.14 13.41
N LYS A 249 -11.46 -14.91 12.99
CA LYS A 249 -12.29 -14.03 12.20
C LYS A 249 -11.59 -13.76 10.87
N ILE A 250 -12.39 -13.79 9.82
CA ILE A 250 -12.02 -13.47 8.44
C ILE A 250 -13.15 -12.63 7.84
N VAL A 251 -12.89 -11.94 6.74
CA VAL A 251 -13.97 -11.23 6.04
C VAL A 251 -14.84 -12.22 5.25
N SER A 252 -16.11 -11.89 5.05
CA SER A 252 -17.10 -12.77 4.41
C SER A 252 -16.73 -13.23 2.99
N PHE A 253 -15.96 -12.41 2.27
CA PHE A 253 -15.53 -12.65 0.89
C PHE A 253 -14.12 -13.25 0.80
N ASP A 254 -13.52 -13.71 1.91
CA ASP A 254 -12.17 -14.26 1.88
C ASP A 254 -12.04 -15.48 0.94
N LYS A 255 -11.04 -15.40 0.06
CA LYS A 255 -10.65 -16.47 -0.85
C LYS A 255 -9.16 -16.74 -0.65
N PHE A 256 -8.81 -18.00 -0.41
CA PHE A 256 -7.43 -18.41 -0.17
C PHE A 256 -6.84 -19.14 -1.38
N ILE A 257 -5.63 -18.76 -1.75
CA ILE A 257 -4.95 -19.30 -2.92
C ILE A 257 -4.27 -20.62 -2.54
N LYS A 258 -4.72 -21.69 -3.19
CA LYS A 258 -4.16 -23.04 -3.05
C LYS A 258 -3.02 -23.25 -4.05
N ASN A 259 -1.98 -23.97 -3.62
CA ASN A 259 -0.92 -24.48 -4.49
C ASN A 259 -0.31 -23.45 -5.45
N TYR A 260 0.15 -22.31 -4.91
CA TYR A 260 0.74 -21.23 -5.71
C TYR A 260 2.01 -21.68 -6.48
N ASN A 261 1.82 -22.11 -7.72
CA ASN A 261 2.88 -22.66 -8.56
C ASN A 261 3.36 -21.71 -9.67
N PHE A 262 2.78 -20.51 -9.78
CA PHE A 262 3.18 -19.51 -10.76
C PHE A 262 4.63 -19.00 -10.55
N LYS A 263 5.29 -18.58 -11.63
CA LYS A 263 6.70 -18.14 -11.67
C LYS A 263 6.88 -16.61 -11.75
N GLY A 264 5.80 -15.84 -11.68
CA GLY A 264 5.80 -14.37 -11.62
C GLY A 264 5.07 -13.86 -10.37
N PHE A 265 4.67 -12.58 -10.36
CA PHE A 265 3.92 -12.01 -9.24
C PHE A 265 2.48 -12.54 -9.19
N LEU A 266 1.84 -12.45 -8.02
CA LEU A 266 0.47 -12.92 -7.84
C LEU A 266 -0.53 -12.12 -8.69
N SER A 267 -0.28 -10.83 -8.88
CA SER A 267 -1.10 -9.94 -9.71
C SER A 267 -1.13 -10.32 -11.18
N GLU A 268 -0.07 -10.96 -11.67
CA GLU A 268 0.07 -11.49 -13.03
C GLU A 268 -0.59 -12.88 -13.18
N SER A 269 -0.96 -13.51 -12.07
CA SER A 269 -1.66 -14.79 -12.08
C SER A 269 -3.16 -14.59 -12.32
N LYS A 270 -3.81 -15.57 -12.97
CA LYS A 270 -5.28 -15.65 -13.07
C LYS A 270 -5.97 -16.16 -11.80
N LEU A 271 -5.26 -16.13 -10.66
CA LEU A 271 -5.76 -16.65 -9.37
C LEU A 271 -6.50 -15.59 -8.54
N LEU A 272 -6.33 -14.32 -8.89
CA LEU A 272 -7.06 -13.21 -8.29
C LEU A 272 -8.35 -12.94 -9.05
N ASP A 273 -9.27 -12.22 -8.41
CA ASP A 273 -10.52 -11.79 -9.03
C ASP A 273 -10.24 -11.04 -10.35
N SER A 274 -10.95 -11.40 -11.41
CA SER A 274 -10.78 -10.80 -12.73
C SER A 274 -11.30 -9.36 -12.76
N ASN A 275 -12.24 -9.02 -11.86
CA ASN A 275 -12.65 -7.65 -11.66
C ASN A 275 -11.60 -6.91 -10.81
N LEU A 276 -10.90 -5.98 -11.46
CA LEU A 276 -9.80 -5.22 -10.86
C LEU A 276 -10.27 -4.33 -9.71
N GLU A 277 -11.46 -3.73 -9.81
CA GLU A 277 -12.04 -2.92 -8.74
C GLU A 277 -12.28 -3.80 -7.50
N ILE A 278 -12.99 -4.92 -7.65
CA ILE A 278 -13.29 -5.86 -6.54
C ILE A 278 -11.99 -6.34 -5.90
N ARG A 279 -10.99 -6.72 -6.70
CA ARG A 279 -9.67 -7.14 -6.21
C ARG A 279 -9.02 -6.08 -5.31
N GLY A 280 -9.11 -4.80 -5.68
CA GLY A 280 -8.57 -3.70 -4.88
C GLY A 280 -9.39 -3.44 -3.61
N LEU A 281 -10.72 -3.48 -3.72
CA LEU A 281 -11.65 -3.25 -2.61
C LEU A 281 -11.47 -4.34 -1.54
N ASP A 282 -11.49 -5.61 -1.94
CA ASP A 282 -11.35 -6.75 -1.03
C ASP A 282 -10.03 -6.67 -0.24
N TYR A 283 -8.94 -6.26 -0.90
CA TYR A 283 -7.66 -6.07 -0.24
C TYR A 283 -7.67 -4.88 0.72
N LEU A 284 -8.20 -3.73 0.30
CA LEU A 284 -8.24 -2.52 1.12
C LEU A 284 -9.11 -2.69 2.37
N VAL A 285 -10.30 -3.29 2.24
CA VAL A 285 -11.23 -3.53 3.34
C VAL A 285 -10.56 -4.36 4.44
N LYS A 286 -9.83 -5.43 4.09
CA LYS A 286 -9.07 -6.23 5.05
C LYS A 286 -8.05 -5.40 5.81
N LEU A 287 -7.32 -4.51 5.13
CA LEU A 287 -6.33 -3.65 5.78
C LEU A 287 -6.97 -2.60 6.69
N ILE A 288 -8.12 -2.05 6.33
CA ILE A 288 -8.84 -1.09 7.18
C ILE A 288 -9.33 -1.77 8.46
N ILE A 289 -9.90 -2.98 8.35
CA ILE A 289 -10.34 -3.76 9.52
C ILE A 289 -9.12 -4.13 10.39
N LEU A 290 -8.01 -4.53 9.78
CA LEU A 290 -6.74 -4.78 10.49
C LEU A 290 -6.21 -3.53 11.20
N ALA A 291 -6.36 -2.35 10.60
CA ALA A 291 -5.99 -1.07 11.20
C ALA A 291 -6.88 -0.69 12.39
N LYS A 292 -8.06 -1.30 12.52
CA LYS A 292 -9.01 -1.09 13.64
C LYS A 292 -8.87 -2.14 14.74
N CYS A 293 -8.08 -3.19 14.55
CA CYS A 293 -7.83 -4.19 15.58
C CYS A 293 -7.10 -3.59 16.79
N GLU A 294 -7.35 -4.14 17.97
CA GLU A 294 -6.76 -3.67 19.24
C GLU A 294 -5.26 -4.02 19.33
N CYS A 295 -4.88 -5.22 18.86
CA CYS A 295 -3.51 -5.73 18.85
C CYS A 295 -3.07 -6.08 17.42
N LEU A 296 -1.75 -6.16 17.19
CA LEU A 296 -1.19 -6.49 15.87
C LEU A 296 -0.03 -7.50 15.92
N ILE A 297 -0.09 -8.54 15.11
CA ILE A 297 1.02 -9.43 14.76
C ILE A 297 1.24 -9.30 13.25
N SER A 298 2.41 -8.85 12.83
CA SER A 298 2.66 -8.57 11.41
C SER A 298 4.14 -8.68 11.04
N SER A 299 4.41 -8.79 9.76
CA SER A 299 5.73 -8.59 9.14
C SER A 299 5.75 -7.32 8.32
N ILE A 300 6.93 -6.83 7.97
CA ILE A 300 7.05 -5.59 7.20
C ILE A 300 6.70 -5.85 5.73
N THR A 301 5.71 -5.12 5.22
CA THR A 301 5.27 -5.05 3.82
C THR A 301 4.68 -3.66 3.57
N MET A 302 4.42 -3.28 2.32
CA MET A 302 3.67 -2.04 2.04
C MET A 302 2.25 -2.08 2.64
N GLY A 303 1.63 -3.27 2.69
CA GLY A 303 0.32 -3.47 3.32
C GLY A 303 0.33 -3.16 4.81
N SER A 304 1.29 -3.71 5.54
CA SER A 304 1.41 -3.48 6.98
C SER A 304 1.90 -2.08 7.33
N ILE A 305 2.78 -1.47 6.52
CA ILE A 305 3.19 -0.06 6.67
C ILE A 305 1.97 0.86 6.55
N ALA A 306 1.15 0.69 5.51
CA ALA A 306 -0.04 1.51 5.32
C ALA A 306 -1.07 1.30 6.44
N THR A 307 -1.32 0.04 6.82
CA THR A 307 -2.21 -0.32 7.93
C THR A 307 -1.77 0.35 9.24
N TYR A 308 -0.48 0.26 9.57
CA TYR A 308 0.07 0.82 10.79
C TYR A 308 0.00 2.36 10.80
N ALA A 309 0.24 3.01 9.65
CA ALA A 309 0.05 4.44 9.49
C ALA A 309 -1.42 4.88 9.59
N MET A 310 -2.36 4.11 9.02
CA MET A 310 -3.81 4.36 9.15
C MET A 310 -4.26 4.27 10.62
N ASN A 311 -3.77 3.28 11.36
CA ASN A 311 -4.02 3.14 12.79
C ASN A 311 -3.35 4.25 13.63
N GLY A 312 -2.22 4.79 13.15
CA GLY A 312 -1.41 5.77 13.87
C GLY A 312 -0.59 5.16 15.01
N GLY A 313 -0.29 3.86 14.91
CA GLY A 313 0.50 3.14 15.90
C GLY A 313 -0.17 2.96 17.27
N LYS A 314 -1.49 3.13 17.35
CA LYS A 314 -2.35 3.09 18.53
C LYS A 314 -2.72 1.66 18.99
N TYR A 315 -2.10 0.63 18.42
CA TYR A 315 -2.28 -0.75 18.90
C TYR A 315 -1.84 -0.87 20.36
N LYS A 316 -2.67 -1.54 21.17
CA LYS A 316 -2.38 -1.84 22.59
C LYS A 316 -1.10 -2.65 22.75
N GLU A 317 -0.92 -3.68 21.93
CA GLU A 317 0.32 -4.45 21.85
C GLU A 317 0.57 -4.85 20.39
N LYS A 318 1.85 -4.85 19.98
CA LYS A 318 2.26 -5.22 18.63
C LYS A 318 3.48 -6.13 18.62
N LYS A 319 3.51 -7.06 17.66
CA LYS A 319 4.68 -7.85 17.26
C LYS A 319 4.95 -7.64 15.79
N ILE A 320 6.06 -6.95 15.47
CA ILE A 320 6.52 -6.74 14.10
C ILE A 320 7.75 -7.61 13.83
N PHE A 321 7.66 -8.51 12.85
CA PHE A 321 8.80 -9.30 12.39
C PHE A 321 9.65 -8.49 11.41
N ASN A 322 10.88 -8.19 11.82
CA ASN A 322 11.91 -7.61 10.97
C ASN A 322 13.07 -8.60 10.84
N LEU A 323 13.04 -9.40 9.77
CA LEU A 323 14.06 -10.42 9.51
C LEU A 323 15.14 -9.95 8.51
N GLY A 324 15.20 -8.65 8.24
CA GLY A 324 16.05 -8.06 7.21
C GLY A 324 15.43 -8.10 5.81
N LEU A 325 16.26 -7.84 4.79
CA LEU A 325 15.85 -7.76 3.39
C LEU A 325 16.39 -8.94 2.57
N TYR A 326 15.64 -9.36 1.56
CA TYR A 326 16.15 -10.29 0.55
C TYR A 326 17.29 -9.65 -0.24
N LYS A 327 18.38 -10.40 -0.41
CA LYS A 327 19.58 -9.99 -1.16
C LYS A 327 19.59 -10.52 -2.59
#